data_AF-A0A3D3CWJ7-F1
#
_entry.id   AF-A0A3D3CWJ7-F1
#
_cell.length_a   1.000
_cell.length_b   1.000
_cell.length_c   1.000
_cell.angle_alpha   90.00
_cell.angle_beta   90.00
_cell.angle_gamma   90.00
#
_symmetry.space_group_name_H-M   'P 1'
#
loop_
_entity.id
_entity.type
_entity.pdbx_description
1 polymer ?
#
loop_
_entity_poly.entity_id
_entity_poly.type
_entity_poly.pdbx_seq_one_letter_code
_entity_poly.pdbx_strand_id
1 'polypeptide(L)'
;MKLFFIILLIIPVCIKAETGKKGCHRLTINDHRPTINGRRSTINGLNRPAFYKAMQEDDKILVNEQLTLLKSLPEEEGKAFLGAMLMKKSGLGGSPLSKLRLFNEGQKMLETAIKQDSANAEYRFLRLMIQEHAPGILGYKNDMEKDSEYIRKSYKTLPDDVQQAITGYSKKSKVLKLGVS
;
A
#
# COMPACT_ATOMS: atom_id res chain seq x y z
N MET A 1 61.13 -26.56 -37.84
CA MET A 1 60.63 -25.16 -37.76
C MET A 1 60.27 -24.88 -36.32
N LYS A 2 60.73 -23.71 -35.84
CA LYS A 2 60.77 -23.14 -34.48
C LYS A 2 59.58 -23.52 -33.57
N LEU A 3 59.77 -24.00 -32.33
CA LEU A 3 60.27 -23.30 -31.11
C LEU A 3 59.27 -22.19 -30.72
N PHE A 4 58.58 -22.18 -29.56
CA PHE A 4 59.03 -21.93 -28.18
C PHE A 4 57.93 -22.41 -27.20
N PHE A 5 58.22 -23.22 -26.18
CA PHE A 5 58.63 -22.80 -24.82
C PHE A 5 57.72 -21.73 -24.19
N ILE A 6 56.86 -22.12 -23.24
CA ILE A 6 56.87 -21.61 -21.85
C ILE A 6 56.44 -22.74 -20.90
N ILE A 7 57.42 -23.20 -20.13
CA ILE A 7 57.28 -23.95 -18.88
C ILE A 7 57.36 -22.91 -17.75
N LEU A 8 56.44 -22.94 -16.78
CA LEU A 8 56.70 -22.60 -15.38
C LEU A 8 55.57 -23.22 -14.51
N LEU A 9 55.69 -24.43 -13.95
CA LEU A 9 56.42 -24.89 -12.75
C LEU A 9 55.85 -24.41 -11.38
N ILE A 10 55.37 -25.42 -10.61
CA ILE A 10 55.44 -25.61 -9.14
C ILE A 10 54.41 -24.74 -8.36
N ILE A 11 53.57 -25.20 -7.42
CA ILE A 11 53.84 -25.93 -6.16
C ILE A 11 52.52 -26.55 -5.62
N PRO A 12 52.58 -27.72 -4.93
CA PRO A 12 51.42 -28.38 -4.32
C PRO A 12 50.91 -27.63 -3.09
N VAL A 13 49.58 -27.48 -2.98
CA VAL A 13 48.94 -27.09 -1.73
C VAL A 13 48.41 -28.35 -1.05
N CYS A 14 49.20 -28.90 -0.13
CA CYS A 14 48.68 -29.69 0.99
C CYS A 14 48.20 -28.71 2.06
N ILE A 15 46.90 -28.69 2.36
CA ILE A 15 46.41 -28.19 3.66
C ILE A 15 45.55 -29.28 4.30
N LYS A 16 46.22 -29.95 5.24
CA LYS A 16 45.79 -30.45 6.55
C LYS A 16 44.27 -30.55 6.79
N ALA A 17 43.81 -31.78 6.98
CA ALA A 17 42.63 -32.08 7.77
C ALA A 17 42.92 -31.83 9.26
N GLU A 18 42.02 -31.17 9.98
CA GLU A 18 41.96 -31.24 11.44
C GLU A 18 40.51 -31.16 11.95
N THR A 19 40.27 -32.07 12.89
CA THR A 19 39.05 -32.43 13.60
C THR A 19 38.61 -31.35 14.60
N GLY A 20 37.30 -31.23 14.91
CA GLY A 20 36.93 -30.51 16.13
C GLY A 20 35.48 -30.08 16.32
N LYS A 21 34.65 -30.99 16.84
CA LYS A 21 33.69 -30.81 17.94
C LYS A 21 33.11 -29.40 18.27
N LYS A 22 31.77 -29.40 18.34
CA LYS A 22 30.86 -28.75 19.32
C LYS A 22 30.40 -27.32 19.04
N GLY A 23 29.08 -27.16 18.93
CA GLY A 23 28.42 -25.85 19.08
C GLY A 23 27.00 -25.83 18.52
N CYS A 24 26.04 -26.42 19.23
CA CYS A 24 24.65 -26.00 19.07
C CYS A 24 24.52 -24.65 19.77
N HIS A 25 24.53 -23.56 19.01
CA HIS A 25 24.11 -22.25 19.49
C HIS A 25 23.05 -21.71 18.56
N ARG A 26 21.83 -21.68 19.11
CA ARG A 26 20.69 -20.88 18.70
C ARG A 26 21.15 -19.42 18.56
N LEU A 27 21.38 -18.98 17.33
CA LEU A 27 21.49 -17.56 17.02
C LEU A 27 20.07 -17.02 16.90
N THR A 28 19.59 -16.39 17.97
CA THR A 28 18.51 -15.43 17.87
C THR A 28 19.05 -14.24 17.09
N ILE A 29 18.71 -14.13 15.81
CA ILE A 29 18.80 -12.86 15.10
C ILE A 29 17.76 -11.92 15.72
N ASN A 30 18.18 -11.23 16.78
CA ASN A 30 17.61 -9.94 17.13
C ASN A 30 18.05 -8.99 16.02
N ASP A 31 17.25 -8.91 14.95
CA ASP A 31 17.37 -7.86 13.95
C ASP A 31 17.07 -6.52 14.61
N HIS A 32 18.09 -5.94 15.25
CA HIS A 32 18.14 -4.51 15.51
C HIS A 32 18.22 -3.80 14.17
N ARG A 33 17.05 -3.53 13.60
CA ARG A 33 16.88 -2.62 12.46
C ARG A 33 17.41 -1.24 12.89
N PRO A 34 18.39 -0.64 12.19
CA PRO A 34 18.86 0.69 12.49
C PRO A 34 17.74 1.71 12.20
N THR A 35 17.48 2.57 13.18
CA THR A 35 16.56 3.71 13.08
C THR A 35 17.26 4.86 12.36
N ILE A 36 16.93 5.07 11.08
CA ILE A 36 17.27 6.32 10.39
C ILE A 36 16.08 7.28 10.49
N ASN A 37 16.32 8.42 11.16
CA ASN A 37 15.41 9.55 11.21
C ASN A 37 15.28 10.17 9.81
N GLY A 38 14.07 10.10 9.26
CA GLY A 38 13.69 10.69 7.98
C GLY A 38 12.29 10.21 7.56
N ARG A 39 11.25 10.90 8.06
CA ARG A 39 9.84 10.86 7.64
C ARG A 39 9.42 9.63 6.80
N ARG A 40 9.19 8.48 7.45
CA ARG A 40 8.80 7.23 6.77
C ARG A 40 7.28 7.15 6.59
N SER A 41 6.77 7.72 5.51
CA SER A 41 5.36 7.67 5.07
C SER A 41 4.97 6.31 4.46
N THR A 42 5.49 5.20 5.01
CA THR A 42 5.27 3.85 4.47
C THR A 42 4.72 2.93 5.55
N ILE A 43 3.49 2.50 5.39
CA ILE A 43 3.00 1.25 5.98
C ILE A 43 3.58 0.12 5.13
N ASN A 44 4.55 -0.62 5.65
CA ASN A 44 5.02 -1.91 5.12
C ASN A 44 5.16 -2.02 3.57
N GLY A 45 5.59 -0.94 2.91
CA GLY A 45 5.82 -0.90 1.45
C GLY A 45 4.86 0.00 0.65
N LEU A 46 3.73 0.44 1.20
CA LEU A 46 2.82 1.38 0.52
C LEU A 46 3.26 2.84 0.70
N ASN A 47 3.44 3.56 -0.40
CA ASN A 47 3.65 5.02 -0.39
C ASN A 47 2.30 5.73 -0.38
N ARG A 48 1.84 6.16 0.82
CA ARG A 48 0.53 6.81 0.99
C ARG A 48 0.34 8.07 0.12
N PRO A 49 1.29 9.02 0.06
CA PRO A 49 1.15 10.17 -0.84
C PRO A 49 0.90 9.80 -2.31
N ALA A 50 1.65 8.83 -2.83
CA ALA A 50 1.47 8.37 -4.21
C ALA A 50 0.11 7.68 -4.42
N PHE A 51 -0.32 6.86 -3.45
CA PHE A 51 -1.64 6.23 -3.46
C PHE A 51 -2.77 7.26 -3.48
N TYR A 52 -2.75 8.24 -2.57
CA TYR A 52 -3.80 9.25 -2.49
C TYR A 52 -3.81 10.18 -3.71
N LYS A 53 -2.65 10.45 -4.31
CA LYS A 53 -2.57 11.13 -5.60
C LYS A 53 -3.33 10.33 -6.66
N ALA A 54 -3.06 9.04 -6.82
CA ALA A 54 -3.74 8.19 -7.79
C ALA A 54 -5.26 8.07 -7.55
N MET A 55 -5.71 8.09 -6.29
CA MET A 55 -7.15 8.10 -5.97
C MET A 55 -7.84 9.41 -6.39
N GLN A 56 -7.12 10.53 -6.29
CA GLN A 56 -7.64 11.87 -6.53
C GLN A 56 -7.60 12.33 -7.98
N GLU A 57 -6.72 11.74 -8.78
CA GLU A 57 -6.56 12.02 -10.22
C GLU A 57 -7.34 11.00 -11.05
N ASP A 58 -7.84 11.39 -12.22
CA ASP A 58 -8.46 10.47 -13.18
C ASP A 58 -7.41 9.92 -14.18
N ASP A 59 -6.26 9.50 -13.66
CA ASP A 59 -5.14 8.97 -14.43
C ASP A 59 -5.05 7.44 -14.35
N LYS A 60 -5.38 6.79 -15.47
CA LYS A 60 -5.37 5.33 -15.60
C LYS A 60 -3.97 4.73 -15.43
N ILE A 61 -2.90 5.44 -15.78
CA ILE A 61 -1.51 4.97 -15.65
C ILE A 61 -1.17 4.92 -14.16
N LEU A 62 -1.35 6.03 -13.44
CA LEU A 62 -1.07 6.10 -12.00
C LEU A 62 -1.86 5.04 -11.22
N VAL A 63 -3.14 4.85 -11.55
CA VAL A 63 -3.97 3.82 -10.90
C VAL A 63 -3.46 2.40 -11.17
N ASN A 64 -3.03 2.09 -12.40
CA ASN A 64 -2.52 0.76 -12.71
C ASN A 64 -1.15 0.48 -12.07
N GLU A 65 -0.29 1.48 -11.97
CA GLU A 65 0.98 1.39 -11.24
C GLU A 65 0.73 1.06 -9.77
N GLN A 66 -0.15 1.81 -9.11
CA GLN A 66 -0.49 1.57 -7.70
C GLN A 66 -1.14 0.19 -7.50
N LEU A 67 -2.01 -0.26 -8.41
CA LEU A 67 -2.57 -1.62 -8.34
C LEU A 67 -1.51 -2.71 -8.41
N THR A 68 -0.46 -2.50 -9.21
CA THR A 68 0.63 -3.49 -9.35
C THR A 68 1.40 -3.61 -8.04
N LEU A 69 1.71 -2.47 -7.41
CA LEU A 69 2.36 -2.43 -6.11
C LEU A 69 1.50 -3.10 -5.03
N LEU A 70 0.22 -2.74 -4.95
CA LEU A 70 -0.71 -3.26 -3.94
C LEU A 70 -0.91 -4.78 -4.04
N LYS A 71 -0.88 -5.35 -5.26
CA LYS A 71 -0.97 -6.80 -5.47
C LYS A 71 0.26 -7.58 -5.00
N SER A 72 1.39 -6.91 -4.83
CA SER A 72 2.63 -7.52 -4.30
C SER A 72 2.73 -7.46 -2.78
N LEU A 73 1.84 -6.70 -2.12
CA LEU A 73 1.82 -6.59 -0.67
C LEU A 73 1.10 -7.79 -0.03
N PRO A 74 1.44 -8.13 1.22
CA PRO A 74 0.69 -9.11 2.01
C PRO A 74 -0.80 -8.74 2.11
N GLU A 75 -1.66 -9.76 2.09
CA GLU A 75 -3.12 -9.56 2.04
C GLU A 75 -3.64 -8.70 3.20
N GLU A 76 -3.17 -8.94 4.42
CA GLU A 76 -3.62 -8.23 5.62
C GLU A 76 -3.32 -6.73 5.60
N GLU A 77 -2.28 -6.30 4.88
CA GLU A 77 -1.78 -4.93 4.91
C GLU A 77 -2.27 -4.10 3.72
N GLY A 78 -2.61 -4.76 2.60
CA GLY A 78 -2.96 -4.11 1.34
C GLY A 78 -4.42 -4.20 0.94
N LYS A 79 -5.24 -5.07 1.55
CA LYS A 79 -6.58 -5.42 1.03
C LYS A 79 -7.55 -4.25 0.94
N ALA A 80 -7.61 -3.38 1.94
CA ALA A 80 -8.47 -2.20 1.90
C ALA A 80 -8.05 -1.23 0.78
N PHE A 81 -6.75 -0.96 0.66
CA PHE A 81 -6.18 -0.08 -0.36
C PHE A 81 -6.34 -0.65 -1.77
N LEU A 82 -6.10 -1.96 -1.94
CA LEU A 82 -6.33 -2.67 -3.19
C LEU A 82 -7.80 -2.62 -3.58
N GLY A 83 -8.71 -2.83 -2.62
CA GLY A 83 -10.14 -2.71 -2.83
C GLY A 83 -10.54 -1.31 -3.33
N ALA A 84 -10.13 -0.27 -2.61
CA ALA A 84 -10.38 1.11 -3.01
C ALA A 84 -9.81 1.44 -4.40
N MET A 85 -8.60 0.98 -4.71
CA MET A 85 -7.96 1.24 -6.01
C MET A 85 -8.65 0.48 -7.16
N LEU A 86 -9.19 -0.72 -6.93
CA LEU A 86 -10.01 -1.43 -7.90
C LEU A 86 -11.32 -0.69 -8.21
N MET A 87 -11.96 -0.14 -7.18
CA MET A 87 -13.15 0.70 -7.34
C MET A 87 -12.82 1.97 -8.13
N LYS A 88 -11.70 2.64 -7.81
CA LYS A 88 -11.21 3.79 -8.60
C LYS A 88 -11.01 3.40 -10.06
N LYS A 89 -10.34 2.27 -10.33
CA LYS A 89 -10.12 1.76 -11.70
C LYS A 89 -11.41 1.52 -12.48
N SER A 90 -12.48 1.05 -11.82
CA SER A 90 -13.78 0.87 -12.49
C SER A 90 -14.37 2.17 -13.05
N GLY A 91 -13.99 3.33 -12.50
CA GLY A 91 -14.39 4.64 -13.00
C GLY A 91 -13.66 5.06 -14.28
N LEU A 92 -12.49 4.49 -14.57
CA LEU A 92 -11.54 4.97 -15.60
C LEU A 92 -11.65 4.25 -16.95
N GLY A 93 -12.84 3.77 -17.31
CA GLY A 93 -13.14 3.16 -18.61
C GLY A 93 -13.36 1.65 -18.58
N GLY A 94 -13.48 1.03 -19.76
CA GLY A 94 -13.85 -0.38 -19.92
C GLY A 94 -15.34 -0.61 -20.19
N SER A 95 -15.71 -1.87 -20.47
CA SER A 95 -17.11 -2.26 -20.71
C SER A 95 -17.93 -2.20 -19.41
N PRO A 96 -19.26 -1.97 -19.47
CA PRO A 96 -20.10 -1.91 -18.28
C PRO A 96 -19.96 -3.12 -17.35
N LEU A 97 -19.86 -4.33 -17.92
CA LEU A 97 -19.64 -5.57 -17.17
C LEU A 97 -18.30 -5.57 -16.44
N SER A 98 -17.22 -5.13 -17.10
CA SER A 98 -15.90 -5.06 -16.47
C SER A 98 -15.84 -4.04 -15.34
N LYS A 99 -16.52 -2.89 -15.51
CA LYS A 99 -16.62 -1.86 -14.47
C LYS A 99 -17.35 -2.38 -13.25
N LEU A 100 -18.51 -3.01 -13.45
CA LEU A 100 -19.30 -3.57 -12.35
C LEU A 100 -18.52 -4.68 -11.61
N ARG A 101 -17.83 -5.56 -12.35
CA ARG A 101 -17.00 -6.60 -11.74
C ARG A 101 -15.91 -6.01 -10.86
N LEU A 102 -15.14 -5.05 -11.37
CA LEU A 102 -14.05 -4.38 -10.64
C LEU A 102 -14.58 -3.63 -9.42
N PHE A 103 -15.71 -2.93 -9.56
CA PHE A 103 -16.33 -2.21 -8.46
C PHE A 103 -16.76 -3.17 -7.36
N ASN A 104 -17.49 -4.24 -7.68
CA ASN A 104 -17.97 -5.22 -6.71
C ASN A 104 -16.83 -5.98 -6.02
N GLU A 105 -15.79 -6.34 -6.76
CA GLU A 105 -14.58 -6.94 -6.21
C GLU A 105 -13.91 -6.01 -5.20
N GLY A 106 -13.67 -4.75 -5.60
CA GLY A 106 -13.06 -3.76 -4.73
C GLY A 106 -13.91 -3.40 -3.51
N GLN A 107 -15.23 -3.28 -3.70
CA GLN A 107 -16.20 -3.03 -2.64
C GLN A 107 -16.14 -4.14 -1.59
N LYS A 108 -16.18 -5.41 -2.03
CA LYS A 108 -16.10 -6.56 -1.12
C LYS A 108 -14.84 -6.50 -0.27
N MET A 109 -13.70 -6.17 -0.86
CA MET A 109 -12.41 -6.07 -0.15
C MET A 109 -12.42 -4.94 0.88
N LEU A 110 -12.84 -3.74 0.46
CA LEU A 110 -12.85 -2.56 1.33
C LEU A 110 -13.86 -2.70 2.48
N GLU A 111 -15.09 -3.12 2.19
CA GLU A 111 -16.12 -3.31 3.23
C GLU A 111 -15.76 -4.43 4.20
N THR A 112 -15.10 -5.50 3.73
CA THR A 112 -14.60 -6.56 4.63
C THR A 112 -13.55 -6.00 5.58
N ALA A 113 -12.59 -5.22 5.07
CA ALA A 113 -11.56 -4.60 5.90
C ALA A 113 -12.15 -3.61 6.92
N ILE A 114 -13.12 -2.79 6.51
CA ILE A 114 -13.84 -1.88 7.43
C ILE A 114 -14.64 -2.66 8.48
N LYS A 115 -15.23 -3.80 8.12
CA LYS A 115 -15.93 -4.65 9.08
C LYS A 115 -14.97 -5.27 10.11
N GLN A 116 -13.78 -5.66 9.68
CA GLN A 116 -12.74 -6.23 10.56
C GLN A 116 -12.13 -5.18 11.48
N ASP A 117 -11.87 -3.98 10.96
CA ASP A 117 -11.32 -2.84 11.73
C ASP A 117 -12.20 -1.59 11.55
N SER A 118 -13.34 -1.60 12.24
CA SER A 118 -14.33 -0.53 12.13
C SER A 118 -13.89 0.81 12.73
N ALA A 119 -12.82 0.80 13.53
CA ALA A 119 -12.22 2.00 14.12
C ALA A 119 -11.16 2.64 13.20
N ASN A 120 -10.84 2.00 12.07
CA ASN A 120 -9.86 2.52 11.13
C ASN A 120 -10.41 3.72 10.34
N ALA A 121 -10.06 4.93 10.78
CA ALA A 121 -10.48 6.15 10.10
C ALA A 121 -9.86 6.30 8.69
N GLU A 122 -8.70 5.69 8.43
CA GLU A 122 -8.08 5.70 7.09
C GLU A 122 -8.95 4.89 6.11
N TYR A 123 -9.45 3.72 6.50
CA TYR A 123 -10.33 2.92 5.63
C TYR A 123 -11.67 3.61 5.34
N ARG A 124 -12.24 4.29 6.35
CA ARG A 124 -13.44 5.12 6.14
C ARG A 124 -13.17 6.29 5.20
N PHE A 125 -11.97 6.88 5.27
CA PHE A 125 -11.56 7.90 4.31
C PHE A 125 -11.47 7.36 2.89
N LEU A 126 -10.88 6.17 2.69
CA LEU A 126 -10.87 5.49 1.38
C LEU A 126 -12.29 5.28 0.84
N ARG A 127 -13.19 4.81 1.69
CA ARG A 127 -14.59 4.60 1.33
C ARG A 127 -15.24 5.91 0.92
N LEU A 128 -15.16 6.95 1.75
CA LEU A 128 -15.74 8.27 1.46
C LEU A 128 -15.29 8.82 0.10
N MET A 129 -13.99 8.72 -0.23
CA MET A 129 -13.49 9.15 -1.54
C MET A 129 -14.21 8.44 -2.69
N ILE A 130 -14.46 7.13 -2.58
CA ILE A 130 -15.19 6.39 -3.61
C ILE A 130 -16.68 6.76 -3.64
N GLN A 131 -17.32 6.89 -2.47
CA GLN A 131 -18.74 7.20 -2.36
C GLN A 131 -19.11 8.54 -3.02
N GLU A 132 -18.26 9.57 -2.88
CA GLU A 132 -18.51 10.88 -3.49
C GLU A 132 -18.56 10.82 -5.03
N HIS A 133 -17.79 9.93 -5.64
CA HIS A 133 -17.68 9.77 -7.09
C HIS A 133 -18.53 8.62 -7.67
N ALA A 134 -19.08 7.74 -6.83
CA ALA A 134 -19.87 6.61 -7.28
C ALA A 134 -21.17 7.05 -8.00
N PRO A 135 -21.62 6.34 -9.06
CA PRO A 135 -22.96 6.53 -9.62
C PRO A 135 -24.06 6.18 -8.61
N GLY A 136 -25.14 6.97 -8.58
CA GLY A 136 -26.25 6.77 -7.63
C GLY A 136 -26.93 5.39 -7.75
N ILE A 137 -26.98 4.83 -8.97
CA ILE A 137 -27.58 3.50 -9.22
C ILE A 137 -26.86 2.35 -8.48
N LEU A 138 -25.62 2.54 -8.04
CA LEU A 138 -24.88 1.54 -7.27
C LEU A 138 -25.25 1.52 -5.78
N GLY A 139 -26.02 2.50 -5.29
CA GLY A 139 -26.42 2.57 -3.88
C GLY A 139 -25.24 2.73 -2.90
N TYR A 140 -24.05 3.11 -3.37
CA TYR A 140 -22.82 3.18 -2.57
C TYR A 140 -22.58 4.58 -2.00
N LYS A 141 -23.62 5.28 -1.56
CA LYS A 141 -23.50 6.65 -0.99
C LYS A 141 -24.02 6.78 0.43
N ASN A 142 -24.50 5.69 1.02
CA ASN A 142 -25.33 5.73 2.22
C ASN A 142 -24.57 6.04 3.53
N ASP A 143 -23.24 5.92 3.53
CA ASP A 143 -22.41 6.16 4.72
C ASP A 143 -21.58 7.47 4.66
N MET A 144 -21.78 8.32 3.65
CA MET A 144 -20.91 9.50 3.42
C MET A 144 -20.84 10.44 4.63
N GLU A 145 -21.99 10.75 5.23
CA GLU A 145 -22.08 11.63 6.40
C GLU A 145 -21.44 11.00 7.63
N LYS A 146 -21.70 9.70 7.85
CA LYS A 146 -21.16 8.91 8.96
C LYS A 146 -19.64 8.81 8.89
N ASP A 147 -19.10 8.53 7.71
CA ASP A 147 -17.65 8.45 7.51
C ASP A 147 -17.01 9.83 7.64
N SER A 148 -17.62 10.88 7.06
CA SER A 148 -17.14 12.26 7.20
C SER A 148 -17.04 12.69 8.67
N GLU A 149 -18.08 12.42 9.47
CA GLU A 149 -18.07 12.70 10.90
C GLU A 149 -16.98 11.93 11.65
N TYR A 150 -16.84 10.63 11.38
CA TYR A 150 -15.84 9.80 12.03
C TYR A 150 -14.40 10.25 11.70
N ILE A 151 -14.13 10.55 10.42
CA ILE A 151 -12.84 11.04 9.95
C ILE A 151 -12.48 12.34 10.65
N ARG A 152 -13.42 13.27 10.82
CA ARG A 152 -13.18 14.54 11.54
C ARG A 152 -12.84 14.32 13.01
N LYS A 153 -13.55 13.41 13.68
CA LYS A 153 -13.29 13.07 15.09
C LYS A 153 -11.91 12.45 15.28
N SER A 154 -11.51 11.57 14.36
CA SER A 154 -10.23 10.85 14.42
C SER A 154 -9.07 11.59 13.74
N TYR A 155 -9.30 12.76 13.13
CA TYR A 155 -8.30 13.44 12.29
C TYR A 155 -6.95 13.63 13.00
N LYS A 156 -6.97 14.09 14.26
CA LYS A 156 -5.75 14.35 15.04
C LYS A 156 -4.99 13.09 15.46
N THR A 157 -5.61 11.92 15.38
CA THR A 157 -4.98 10.65 15.75
C THR A 157 -4.41 9.91 14.53
N LEU A 158 -4.70 10.40 13.32
CA LEU A 158 -4.21 9.82 12.08
C LEU A 158 -2.74 10.20 11.83
N PRO A 159 -1.98 9.38 11.10
CA PRO A 159 -0.63 9.74 10.67
C PRO A 159 -0.59 11.04 9.84
N ASP A 160 0.53 11.77 9.90
CA ASP A 160 0.69 13.08 9.23
C ASP A 160 0.43 13.04 7.72
N ASP A 161 0.82 11.96 7.05
CA ASP A 161 0.61 11.78 5.61
C ASP A 161 -0.88 11.59 5.26
N VAL A 162 -1.63 10.87 6.10
CA VAL A 162 -3.08 10.73 6.00
C VAL A 162 -3.78 12.06 6.31
N GLN A 163 -3.33 12.78 7.35
CA GLN A 163 -3.85 14.11 7.67
C GLN A 163 -3.70 15.08 6.49
N GLN A 164 -2.52 15.10 5.86
CA GLN A 164 -2.27 15.93 4.66
C GLN A 164 -3.18 15.54 3.50
N ALA A 165 -3.38 14.24 3.26
CA ALA A 165 -4.29 13.76 2.21
C ALA A 165 -5.74 14.18 2.48
N ILE A 166 -6.21 14.05 3.73
CA ILE A 166 -7.54 14.47 4.16
C ILE A 166 -7.71 15.98 3.98
N THR A 167 -6.74 16.79 4.42
CA THR A 167 -6.78 18.26 4.26
C THR A 167 -6.77 18.69 2.80
N GLY A 168 -5.99 18.02 1.95
CA GLY A 168 -6.00 18.25 0.51
C GLY A 168 -7.37 17.94 -0.10
N TYR A 169 -7.93 16.78 0.26
CA TYR A 169 -9.21 16.31 -0.25
C TYR A 169 -10.40 17.15 0.24
N SER A 170 -10.40 17.58 1.51
CA SER A 170 -11.50 18.34 2.11
C SER A 170 -11.81 19.66 1.42
N LYS A 171 -10.81 20.24 0.73
CA LYS A 171 -10.98 21.47 -0.05
C LYS A 171 -11.93 21.29 -1.23
N LYS A 172 -11.94 20.11 -1.85
CA LYS A 172 -12.78 19.77 -3.01
C LYS A 172 -13.97 18.86 -2.68
N SER A 173 -13.92 18.18 -1.53
CA SER A 173 -14.99 17.28 -1.08
C SER A 173 -16.30 18.03 -0.86
N LYS A 174 -17.43 17.39 -1.17
CA LYS A 174 -18.78 17.91 -0.93
C LYS A 174 -19.18 17.68 0.53
N VAL A 175 -18.82 16.52 1.10
CA VAL A 175 -19.25 16.12 2.44
C VAL A 175 -18.17 16.28 3.53
N LEU A 176 -16.88 16.20 3.17
CA LEU A 176 -15.79 16.27 4.13
C LEU A 176 -15.28 17.70 4.27
N LYS A 177 -15.82 18.43 5.24
CA LYS A 177 -15.38 19.79 5.60
C LYS A 177 -14.66 19.76 6.94
N LEU A 178 -13.34 19.91 6.93
CA LEU A 178 -12.57 20.15 8.15
C LEU A 178 -12.88 21.59 8.59
N GLY A 179 -13.38 21.77 9.82
CA GLY A 179 -13.69 23.09 10.39
C GLY A 179 -12.45 23.93 10.71
N VAL A 180 -11.42 23.86 9.86
CA VAL A 180 -10.24 24.71 9.91
C VAL A 180 -10.57 25.94 9.06
N SER A 181 -11.34 26.85 9.67
CA SER A 181 -11.52 28.23 9.20
C SER A 181 -10.33 29.06 9.60
#